data_AF-A0A3Q3JTK8-F1
#
_entry.id   AF-A0A3Q3JTK8-F1
#
_cell.length_a   1.000
_cell.length_b   1.000
_cell.length_c   1.000
_cell.angle_alpha   90.00
_cell.angle_beta   90.00
_cell.angle_gamma   90.00
#
_symmetry.space_group_name_H-M   'P 1'
#
loop_
_entity.id
_entity.type
_entity.pdbx_description
1 polymer ?
#
loop_
_entity_poly.entity_id
_entity_poly.type
_entity_poly.pdbx_seq_one_letter_code
_entity_poly.pdbx_strand_id
1 'polypeptide(L)'
;DHQDDDQLIDHSALPVVDTKGMRTPAHIQLKLKKLQLQDEQLSTINRNNRLLASKLADIVCSKGLVDHWNQYYLKSLNADKRREELLLVSRQNQGIYQRITSRQSEYRRQLWLEDWQRAERWRDNISRYPRGLAEKGAGQELVNRTEMKSWVKQERKNTRPGV
;
A
#
# COMPACT_ATOMS: atom_id res chain seq x y z
N ASP A 1 -2.77 64.53 114.33
CA ASP A 1 -3.93 63.68 114.04
C ASP A 1 -4.32 63.90 112.59
N HIS A 2 -4.55 62.79 111.90
CA HIS A 2 -5.25 62.68 110.61
C HIS A 2 -4.42 63.00 109.35
N GLN A 3 -3.71 61.93 108.94
CA GLN A 3 -3.66 61.48 107.56
C GLN A 3 -5.06 61.48 106.92
N ASP A 4 -5.12 61.95 105.68
CA ASP A 4 -6.01 61.47 104.62
C ASP A 4 -5.17 61.59 103.33
N ASP A 5 -4.24 60.66 103.11
CA ASP A 5 -4.37 59.49 102.24
C ASP A 5 -5.59 59.49 101.30
N ASP A 6 -5.59 60.37 100.29
CA ASP A 6 -6.36 60.15 99.06
C ASP A 6 -5.46 59.96 97.83
N GLN A 7 -5.05 58.70 97.68
CA GLN A 7 -5.23 57.89 96.47
C GLN A 7 -4.65 58.45 95.16
N LEU A 8 -3.33 58.34 95.05
CA LEU A 8 -2.66 57.45 94.09
C LEU A 8 -3.40 57.24 92.74
N ILE A 9 -3.42 58.26 91.88
CA ILE A 9 -3.54 58.00 90.44
C ILE A 9 -2.20 57.38 90.03
N ASP A 10 -2.24 56.09 89.68
CA ASP A 10 -1.09 55.38 89.13
C ASP A 10 -0.65 56.04 87.82
N HIS A 11 0.31 56.97 87.92
CA HIS A 11 0.96 57.61 86.78
C HIS A 11 2.14 56.78 86.23
N SER A 12 2.26 55.49 86.58
CA SER A 12 3.41 54.66 86.18
C SER A 12 3.37 54.10 84.76
N ALA A 13 2.43 54.55 83.90
CA ALA A 13 2.51 54.25 82.48
C ALA A 13 3.54 55.16 81.79
N LEU A 14 4.82 54.79 81.87
CA LEU A 14 5.88 55.40 81.06
C LEU A 14 5.64 55.05 79.57
N PRO A 15 5.59 56.02 78.63
CA PRO A 15 5.50 55.73 77.21
C PRO A 15 6.84 55.14 76.74
N VAL A 16 6.96 53.81 76.85
CA VAL A 16 8.10 53.08 76.31
C VAL A 16 7.77 52.70 74.87
N VAL A 17 8.44 53.37 73.94
CA VAL A 17 8.47 52.97 72.54
C VAL A 17 9.26 51.65 72.47
N ASP A 18 8.65 50.60 71.93
CA ASP A 18 9.34 49.34 71.68
C ASP A 18 10.47 49.58 70.67
N THR A 19 11.71 49.57 71.15
CA THR A 19 12.92 49.71 70.33
C THR A 19 13.47 48.36 69.89
N LYS A 20 12.79 47.24 70.20
CA LYS A 20 13.25 45.93 69.76
C LYS A 20 13.02 45.82 68.25
N GLY A 21 14.13 45.60 67.52
CA GLY A 21 14.07 45.36 66.08
C GLY A 21 13.12 44.20 65.77
N MET A 22 12.33 44.35 64.70
CA MET A 22 11.37 43.33 64.27
C MET A 22 12.05 41.97 64.15
N ARG A 23 11.45 40.93 64.74
CA ARG A 23 11.94 39.55 64.63
C ARG A 23 11.95 39.16 63.16
N THR A 24 13.12 38.76 62.65
CA THR A 24 13.25 38.33 61.26
C THR A 24 12.30 37.16 61.00
N PRO A 25 11.38 37.26 60.03
CA PRO A 25 10.51 36.15 59.66
C PRO A 25 11.32 34.91 59.27
N ALA A 26 10.85 33.72 59.67
CA ALA A 26 11.57 32.46 59.46
C ALA A 26 11.90 32.18 57.98
N HIS A 27 11.06 32.62 57.04
CA HIS A 27 11.28 32.47 55.60
C HIS A 27 12.42 33.35 55.03
N ILE A 28 12.89 34.35 55.80
CA ILE A 28 14.07 35.15 55.47
C ILE A 28 15.35 34.43 55.94
N GLN A 29 15.28 33.79 57.10
CA GLN A 29 16.38 32.99 57.66
C GLN A 29 16.58 31.68 56.88
N LEU A 30 15.48 31.07 56.42
CA LEU A 30 15.44 29.86 55.62
C LEU A 30 14.84 30.19 54.25
N LYS A 31 15.68 30.15 53.19
CA LYS A 31 15.25 30.38 51.79
C LYS A 31 14.41 29.22 51.25
N LEU A 32 13.23 28.99 51.84
CA LEU A 32 12.41 27.80 51.65
C LEU A 32 12.03 27.57 50.19
N LYS A 33 11.63 28.63 49.46
CA LYS A 33 11.31 28.55 48.03
C LYS A 33 12.50 28.12 47.18
N LYS A 34 13.72 28.54 47.54
CA LYS A 34 14.95 28.12 46.85
C LYS A 34 15.19 26.62 47.06
N LEU A 35 15.04 26.14 48.29
CA LEU A 35 15.18 24.72 48.62
C LEU A 35 14.16 23.86 47.87
N GLN A 36 12.89 24.29 47.83
CA GLN A 36 11.84 23.60 47.08
C GLN A 36 12.18 23.50 45.59
N LEU A 37 12.58 24.61 44.95
CA LEU A 37 12.94 24.60 43.53
C LEU A 37 14.16 23.69 43.25
N GLN A 38 15.14 23.66 44.16
CA GLN A 38 16.29 22.77 44.03
C GLN A 38 15.89 21.30 44.14
N ASP A 39 14.98 20.97 45.06
CA ASP A 39 14.47 19.60 45.20
C ASP A 39 13.66 19.15 43.98
N GLU A 40 12.79 20.01 43.44
CA GLU A 40 12.05 19.75 42.20
C GLU A 40 12.98 19.53 41.00
N GLN A 41 14.04 20.33 40.87
CA GLN A 41 15.07 20.15 39.85
C GLN A 41 15.81 18.82 40.01
N LEU A 42 16.26 18.50 41.23
CA LEU A 42 16.96 17.24 41.52
C LEU A 42 16.06 16.03 41.29
N SER A 43 14.78 16.10 41.65
CA SER A 43 13.78 15.07 41.39
C SER A 43 13.61 14.82 39.89
N THR A 44 13.52 15.89 39.10
CA THR A 44 13.44 15.80 37.63
C THR A 44 14.70 15.16 37.03
N ILE A 45 15.88 15.59 37.48
CA ILE A 45 17.17 15.04 37.05
C ILE A 45 17.25 13.55 37.39
N ASN A 46 16.91 13.17 38.62
CA ASN A 46 16.97 11.78 39.07
C ASN A 46 15.99 10.89 38.29
N ARG A 47 14.77 11.37 38.04
CA ARG A 47 13.80 10.66 37.20
C ARG A 47 14.32 10.46 35.78
N ASN A 48 14.89 11.50 35.17
CA ASN A 48 15.45 11.43 33.82
C ASN A 48 16.66 10.49 33.76
N ASN A 49 17.55 10.54 34.76
CA ASN A 49 18.70 9.64 34.86
C ASN A 49 18.28 8.19 34.98
N ARG A 50 17.24 7.88 35.79
CA ARG A 50 16.67 6.54 35.89
C ARG A 50 16.08 6.06 34.56
N LEU A 51 15.33 6.92 33.87
CA LEU A 51 14.75 6.59 32.56
C LEU A 51 15.84 6.33 31.53
N LEU A 52 16.88 7.18 31.50
CA LEU A 52 18.01 7.02 30.59
C LEU A 52 18.76 5.72 30.89
N ALA A 53 19.06 5.43 32.15
CA ALA A 53 19.72 4.20 32.56
C ALA A 53 18.91 2.96 32.16
N SER A 54 17.58 2.99 32.31
CA SER A 54 16.69 1.91 31.84
C SER A 54 16.81 1.72 30.32
N LYS A 55 16.72 2.79 29.54
CA LYS A 55 16.84 2.71 28.07
C LYS A 55 18.22 2.20 27.63
N LEU A 56 19.28 2.62 28.31
CA LEU A 56 20.63 2.13 28.03
C LEU A 56 20.77 0.66 28.39
N ALA A 57 20.19 0.22 29.51
CA ALA A 57 20.14 -1.19 29.88
C ALA A 57 19.37 -1.99 28.82
N ASP A 58 18.22 -1.49 28.36
CA ASP A 58 17.44 -2.13 27.29
C ASP A 58 18.27 -2.27 26.00
N ILE A 59 19.01 -1.23 25.59
CA ILE A 59 19.89 -1.27 24.41
C ILE A 59 21.03 -2.28 24.61
N VAL A 60 21.71 -2.24 25.75
CA VAL A 60 22.85 -3.13 26.07
C VAL A 60 22.41 -4.60 26.16
N CYS A 61 21.24 -4.85 26.75
CA CYS A 61 20.68 -6.20 26.85
C CYS A 61 20.04 -6.68 25.54
N SER A 62 19.63 -5.76 24.65
CA SER A 62 19.13 -6.12 23.34
C SER A 62 20.26 -6.75 22.50
N LYS A 63 19.94 -7.83 21.76
CA LYS A 63 20.91 -8.54 20.91
C LYS A 63 21.29 -7.78 19.62
N GLY A 64 21.09 -6.46 19.57
CA GLY A 64 21.39 -5.63 18.41
C GLY A 64 20.42 -5.80 17.22
N LEU A 65 19.21 -6.31 17.44
CA LEU A 65 18.17 -6.39 16.42
C LEU A 65 17.48 -5.03 16.26
N VAL A 66 18.24 -4.00 15.87
CA VAL A 66 17.64 -2.82 15.23
C VAL A 66 17.44 -3.23 13.80
N ASP A 67 16.21 -3.63 13.46
CA ASP A 67 15.85 -3.79 12.07
C ASP A 67 16.01 -2.43 11.39
N HIS A 68 16.91 -2.34 10.42
CA HIS A 68 17.02 -1.21 9.50
C HIS A 68 15.80 -1.15 8.53
N TRP A 69 14.74 -1.86 8.87
CA TRP A 69 13.53 -2.04 8.09
C TRP A 69 12.57 -0.96 8.54
N ASN A 70 12.85 0.25 8.07
CA ASN A 70 11.88 1.31 8.20
C ASN A 70 10.65 0.91 7.37
N GLN A 71 9.55 0.52 8.03
CA GLN A 71 8.27 0.19 7.39
C GLN A 71 7.64 1.47 6.83
N TYR A 72 8.26 2.00 5.77
CA TYR A 72 7.68 3.07 4.99
C TYR A 72 6.58 2.48 4.12
N TYR A 73 5.33 2.77 4.49
CA TYR A 73 4.22 2.63 3.55
C TYR A 73 4.46 3.63 2.41
N LEU A 74 4.68 3.13 1.18
CA LEU A 74 4.74 3.98 0.00
C LEU A 74 3.38 4.66 -0.19
N LYS A 75 3.27 5.92 0.25
CA LYS A 75 2.10 6.76 0.00
C LYS A 75 2.26 7.38 -1.38
N SER A 76 1.48 6.91 -2.34
CA SER A 76 1.33 7.60 -3.63
C SER A 76 0.26 8.66 -3.49
N LEU A 77 0.57 9.91 -3.86
CA LEU A 77 -0.38 11.02 -3.88
C LEU A 77 -1.64 10.70 -4.70
N ASN A 78 -1.52 9.84 -5.72
CA ASN A 78 -2.60 9.45 -6.62
C ASN A 78 -3.23 8.09 -6.28
N ALA A 79 -2.94 7.53 -5.09
CA ALA A 79 -3.44 6.19 -4.73
C ALA A 79 -4.97 6.12 -4.74
N ASP A 80 -5.62 7.15 -4.21
CA ASP A 80 -7.09 7.17 -4.08
C ASP A 80 -7.77 7.40 -5.43
N LYS A 81 -7.27 8.35 -6.22
CA LYS A 81 -7.72 8.54 -7.60
C LYS A 81 -7.58 7.26 -8.44
N ARG A 82 -6.44 6.55 -8.31
CA ARG A 82 -6.23 5.27 -8.99
C ARG A 82 -7.23 4.19 -8.53
N ARG A 83 -7.57 4.15 -7.24
CA ARG A 83 -8.59 3.23 -6.73
C ARG A 83 -9.97 3.54 -7.30
N GLU A 84 -10.36 4.81 -7.33
CA GLU A 84 -11.64 5.24 -7.90
C GLU A 84 -11.75 4.90 -9.39
N GLU A 85 -10.71 5.19 -10.17
CA GLU A 85 -10.64 4.82 -11.59
C GLU A 85 -10.74 3.30 -11.78
N LEU A 86 -10.04 2.52 -10.95
CA LEU A 86 -10.08 1.07 -11.01
C LEU A 86 -11.48 0.51 -10.70
N LEU A 87 -12.19 1.10 -9.73
CA LEU A 87 -13.58 0.75 -9.42
C LEU A 87 -14.51 1.10 -10.59
N LEU A 88 -14.33 2.28 -11.20
CA LEU A 88 -15.13 2.70 -12.36
C LEU A 88 -14.94 1.77 -13.55
N VAL A 89 -13.69 1.48 -13.91
CA VAL A 89 -13.33 0.56 -14.99
C VAL A 89 -13.89 -0.84 -14.70
N SER A 90 -13.77 -1.32 -13.47
CA SER A 90 -14.31 -2.64 -13.09
C SER A 90 -15.82 -2.71 -13.27
N ARG A 91 -16.56 -1.66 -12.85
CA ARG A 91 -18.01 -1.58 -13.03
C ARG A 91 -18.40 -1.55 -14.52
N GLN A 92 -17.69 -0.75 -15.32
CA GLN A 92 -17.93 -0.66 -16.76
C GLN A 92 -17.66 -2.01 -17.45
N ASN A 93 -16.54 -2.65 -17.11
CA ASN A 93 -16.16 -3.96 -17.63
C ASN A 93 -17.19 -5.03 -17.25
N GLN A 94 -17.74 -4.99 -16.04
CA GLN A 94 -18.82 -5.89 -15.63
C GLN A 94 -20.07 -5.71 -16.50
N GLY A 95 -20.46 -4.47 -16.80
CA GLY A 95 -21.58 -4.18 -17.70
C GLY A 95 -21.32 -4.64 -19.14
N ILE A 96 -20.09 -4.48 -19.64
CA ILE A 96 -19.69 -5.03 -20.95
C ILE A 96 -19.77 -6.55 -20.94
N TYR A 97 -19.20 -7.20 -19.91
CA TYR A 97 -19.21 -8.64 -19.76
C TYR A 97 -20.64 -9.19 -19.76
N GLN A 98 -21.54 -8.61 -18.95
CA GLN A 98 -22.94 -9.00 -18.92
C GLN A 98 -23.61 -8.89 -20.29
N ARG A 99 -23.36 -7.81 -21.05
CA ARG A 99 -23.91 -7.66 -22.40
C ARG A 99 -23.40 -8.75 -23.34
N ILE A 100 -22.09 -9.01 -23.34
CA ILE A 100 -21.48 -10.05 -24.17
C ILE A 100 -22.06 -11.43 -23.81
N THR A 101 -22.13 -11.75 -22.51
CA THR A 101 -22.65 -13.05 -22.04
C THR A 101 -24.14 -13.22 -22.30
N SER A 102 -24.93 -12.16 -22.15
CA SER A 102 -26.38 -12.21 -22.41
C SER A 102 -26.73 -12.34 -23.89
N ARG A 103 -25.84 -11.86 -24.77
CA ARG A 103 -26.08 -11.87 -26.21
C ARG A 103 -25.93 -13.29 -26.71
N GLN A 104 -27.04 -13.89 -27.14
CA GLN A 104 -27.01 -15.15 -27.88
C GLN A 104 -26.26 -14.95 -29.20
N SER A 105 -25.49 -15.95 -29.61
CA SER A 105 -24.83 -15.90 -30.91
C SER A 105 -25.89 -15.90 -32.01
N GLU A 106 -25.85 -14.90 -32.89
CA GLU A 106 -26.66 -14.90 -34.13
C GLU A 106 -26.09 -15.84 -35.19
N TYR A 107 -25.15 -16.70 -34.80
CA TYR A 107 -24.43 -17.61 -35.68
C TYR A 107 -25.37 -18.74 -36.16
N ARG A 108 -26.22 -18.41 -37.13
CA ARG A 108 -27.11 -19.36 -37.82
C ARG A 108 -26.32 -20.06 -38.92
N ARG A 109 -25.49 -21.03 -38.52
CA ARG A 109 -24.62 -21.81 -39.43
C ARG A 109 -25.36 -22.34 -40.66
N GLN A 110 -26.60 -22.80 -40.49
CA GLN A 110 -27.44 -23.32 -41.58
C GLN A 110 -27.73 -22.24 -42.63
N LEU A 111 -28.19 -21.05 -42.23
CA LEU A 111 -28.45 -19.94 -43.16
C LEU A 111 -27.18 -19.50 -43.89
N TRP A 112 -26.05 -19.42 -43.18
CA TRP A 112 -24.79 -19.02 -43.79
C TRP A 112 -24.29 -20.06 -44.80
N LEU A 113 -24.51 -21.35 -44.55
CA LEU A 113 -24.18 -22.41 -45.49
C LEU A 113 -25.08 -22.35 -46.72
N GLU A 114 -26.38 -22.11 -46.54
CA GLU A 114 -27.34 -21.96 -47.63
C GLU A 114 -27.03 -20.73 -48.49
N ASP A 115 -26.71 -19.59 -47.87
CA ASP A 115 -26.31 -18.38 -48.59
C ASP A 115 -24.98 -18.58 -49.32
N TRP A 116 -24.01 -19.26 -48.69
CA TRP A 116 -22.77 -19.62 -49.36
C TRP A 116 -23.03 -20.54 -50.56
N GLN A 117 -23.85 -21.58 -50.41
CA GLN A 117 -24.21 -22.47 -51.52
C GLN A 117 -24.96 -21.73 -52.63
N ARG A 118 -25.87 -20.81 -52.27
CA ARG A 118 -26.59 -19.97 -53.23
C ARG A 118 -25.61 -19.08 -54.00
N ALA A 119 -24.70 -18.41 -53.29
CA ALA A 119 -23.66 -17.60 -53.89
C ALA A 119 -22.77 -18.44 -54.81
N GLU A 120 -22.39 -19.65 -54.42
CA GLU A 120 -21.57 -20.53 -55.26
C GLU A 120 -22.29 -20.92 -56.55
N ARG A 121 -23.57 -21.29 -56.46
CA ARG A 121 -24.42 -21.54 -57.65
C ARG A 121 -24.53 -20.32 -58.55
N TRP A 122 -24.75 -19.13 -57.98
CA TRP A 122 -24.79 -17.88 -58.76
C TRP A 122 -23.48 -17.64 -59.47
N ARG A 123 -22.37 -17.79 -58.75
CA ARG A 123 -21.05 -17.64 -59.33
C ARG A 123 -20.88 -18.63 -60.48
N ASP A 124 -21.29 -19.89 -60.32
CA ASP A 124 -21.14 -20.93 -61.36
C ASP A 124 -21.95 -20.56 -62.60
N ASN A 125 -23.17 -20.08 -62.41
CA ASN A 125 -24.05 -19.64 -63.48
C ASN A 125 -23.54 -18.41 -64.25
N ILE A 126 -22.91 -17.45 -63.58
CA ILE A 126 -22.30 -16.26 -64.24
C ILE A 126 -20.88 -16.52 -64.74
N SER A 127 -20.34 -17.71 -64.48
CA SER A 127 -18.98 -18.05 -64.90
C SER A 127 -18.93 -18.29 -66.40
N ARG A 128 -18.09 -17.55 -67.11
CA ARG A 128 -17.80 -17.82 -68.52
C ARG A 128 -17.06 -19.15 -68.73
N TYR A 129 -16.36 -19.63 -67.71
CA TYR A 129 -15.55 -20.85 -67.77
C TYR A 129 -15.92 -21.80 -66.63
N PRO A 130 -15.96 -23.13 -66.88
CA PRO A 130 -16.31 -24.10 -65.85
C PRO A 130 -15.28 -24.08 -64.72
N ARG A 131 -15.75 -23.75 -63.51
CA ARG A 131 -14.91 -23.77 -62.30
C ARG A 131 -14.96 -25.16 -61.67
N GLY A 132 -13.82 -25.64 -61.17
CA GLY A 132 -13.65 -27.00 -60.65
C GLY A 132 -12.77 -27.94 -61.50
N LEU A 133 -12.33 -27.53 -62.69
CA LEU A 133 -11.31 -28.28 -63.45
C LEU A 133 -9.90 -28.14 -62.84
N ALA A 134 -9.57 -26.99 -62.26
CA ALA A 134 -8.27 -26.74 -61.65
C ALA A 134 -8.01 -27.62 -60.41
N GLU A 135 -9.04 -27.94 -59.63
CA GLU A 135 -8.90 -28.79 -58.43
C GLU A 135 -8.76 -30.28 -58.76
N LYS A 136 -9.40 -30.75 -59.84
CA LYS A 136 -9.28 -32.15 -60.29
C LYS A 136 -7.88 -32.45 -60.87
N GLY A 137 -7.29 -31.49 -61.58
CA GLY A 137 -5.92 -31.59 -62.10
C GLY A 137 -4.87 -31.60 -60.99
N ALA A 138 -5.01 -30.74 -59.97
CA ALA A 138 -4.05 -30.64 -58.87
C ALA A 138 -3.97 -31.92 -58.02
N GLY A 139 -5.11 -32.60 -57.78
CA GLY A 139 -5.14 -33.88 -57.06
C GLY A 139 -4.45 -35.00 -57.84
N GLN A 140 -4.72 -35.11 -59.14
CA GLN A 140 -4.07 -36.10 -60.02
C GLN A 140 -2.57 -35.80 -60.20
N GLU A 141 -2.17 -34.53 -60.33
CA GLU A 141 -0.75 -34.15 -60.40
C GLU A 141 0.01 -34.49 -59.12
N LEU A 142 -0.59 -34.33 -57.95
CA LEU A 142 0.05 -34.70 -56.69
C LEU A 142 0.20 -36.23 -56.54
N VAL A 143 -0.82 -37.00 -56.95
CA VAL A 143 -0.75 -38.48 -56.98
C VAL A 143 0.32 -38.92 -57.98
N ASN A 144 0.26 -38.44 -59.23
CA ASN A 144 1.23 -38.73 -60.28
C ASN A 144 2.66 -38.35 -59.83
N ARG A 145 2.85 -37.18 -59.18
CA ARG A 145 4.16 -36.75 -58.67
C ARG A 145 4.68 -37.65 -57.55
N THR A 146 3.79 -38.23 -56.75
CA THR A 146 4.16 -39.14 -55.65
C THR A 146 4.53 -40.52 -56.20
N GLU A 147 3.76 -41.01 -57.17
CA GLU A 147 4.05 -42.23 -57.92
C GLU A 147 5.36 -42.11 -58.70
N MET A 148 5.62 -40.99 -59.37
CA MET A 148 6.87 -40.71 -60.09
C MET A 148 8.08 -40.72 -59.14
N LYS A 149 7.94 -40.14 -57.93
CA LYS A 149 8.99 -40.17 -56.91
C LYS A 149 9.25 -41.58 -56.39
N SER A 150 8.20 -42.40 -56.26
CA SER A 150 8.32 -43.82 -55.89
C SER A 150 9.07 -44.60 -56.96
N TRP A 151 8.67 -44.43 -58.24
CA TRP A 151 9.32 -45.06 -59.39
C TRP A 151 10.80 -44.69 -59.49
N VAL A 152 11.16 -43.41 -59.40
CA VAL A 152 12.56 -42.93 -59.42
C VAL A 152 13.38 -43.51 -58.26
N LYS A 153 12.78 -43.67 -57.07
CA LYS A 153 13.45 -44.29 -55.92
C LYS A 153 13.70 -45.78 -56.12
N GLN A 154 12.80 -46.47 -56.81
CA GLN A 154 12.92 -47.89 -57.16
C GLN A 154 13.95 -48.09 -58.29
N GLU A 155 13.95 -47.22 -59.29
CA GLU A 155 14.96 -47.20 -60.36
C GLU A 155 16.37 -47.00 -59.79
N ARG A 156 16.55 -46.01 -58.91
CA ARG A 156 17.85 -45.77 -58.22
C ARG A 156 18.33 -46.93 -57.36
N LYS A 157 17.43 -47.80 -56.89
CA LYS A 157 17.81 -49.04 -56.18
C LYS A 157 18.25 -50.12 -57.17
N ASN A 158 17.63 -50.19 -58.34
CA ASN A 158 17.93 -51.18 -59.37
C ASN A 158 19.19 -50.85 -60.18
N THR A 159 19.52 -49.56 -60.36
CA THR A 159 20.71 -49.11 -61.12
C THR A 159 21.97 -48.93 -60.28
N ARG A 160 21.95 -49.26 -58.98
CA ARG A 160 23.20 -49.39 -58.21
C ARG A 160 23.87 -50.71 -58.58
N PRO A 161 25.04 -50.71 -59.23
CA PRO A 161 25.81 -51.94 -59.37
C PRO A 161 26.19 -52.40 -57.97
N GLY A 162 25.91 -53.66 -57.65
CA GLY A 162 26.43 -54.28 -56.45
C GLY A 162 27.96 -54.18 -56.45
N VAL A 163 28.50 -53.59 -55.38
CA VAL A 163 29.84 -53.91 -54.89
C VAL A 163 29.67 -55.08 -53.94
#